data_AF-A0A1A7C4P0-F1
#
_entry.id   AF-A0A1A7C4P0-F1
#
_cell.length_a   1.000
_cell.length_b   1.000
_cell.length_c   1.000
_cell.angle_alpha   90.00
_cell.angle_beta   90.00
_cell.angle_gamma   90.00
#
_symmetry.space_group_name_H-M   'P 1'
#
loop_
_entity.id
_entity.type
_entity.pdbx_description
1 polymer ?
#
loop_
_entity_poly.entity_id
_entity_poly.type
_entity_poly.pdbx_seq_one_letter_code
_entity_poly.pdbx_strand_id
1 'polypeptide(L)'
;MDQKVIVPVEAVLTKCVSLPVGYVPTPSAPYRQHRKHAQLTLQPGPPRLSEAAVRKSAALPVGARVLVWKQDPSVSELGTRKAYLPGLILDGPCDARITFGEPGIAQVSPNAFGDFIVSPNTDQFDAVHTFAIVRMTLTMFQRALALDGTAAPLPWQWNSASNTDPLRVFPHGLPNVMNAYYSRREQALKFGDFIPSGATERVYTCRSLDIVSHETGHAVLDGLKPNWLLNSNPPQTGGLHESFGDLTAIFLALSQLDQVEAVITQTKADLHDKTFLADLAEQFGLALGRPNGLRNADNDIKLSQAGNEVHAISQVFTGAIYDILADVFDHERQPQIKDDAAVLLACGDYLCGLVLRALLAAPARAATYADVARHMLSLAHSDGKDAYLDFIRNSFTVREVLGAPLGDGDESDGDGDGMPGFAPGAVDQDDVPQDRRACCGTMNNAQYSAADQAFDAERAALAAWCRDYQPRHD
;
A
#
# COMPACT_ATOMS: atom_id res chain seq x y z
N MET A 1 -20.86 31.54 -14.62
CA MET A 1 -22.03 30.93 -13.95
C MET A 1 -21.58 29.58 -13.48
N ASP A 2 -21.09 29.53 -12.24
CA ASP A 2 -20.49 28.34 -11.66
C ASP A 2 -21.60 27.40 -11.18
N GLN A 3 -21.84 26.35 -11.95
CA GLN A 3 -22.67 25.25 -11.50
C GLN A 3 -21.87 24.41 -10.50
N LYS A 4 -22.07 24.68 -9.21
CA LYS A 4 -21.71 23.74 -8.15
C LYS A 4 -22.49 22.45 -8.39
N VAL A 5 -21.77 21.39 -8.78
CA VAL A 5 -22.31 20.03 -8.81
C VAL A 5 -22.54 19.62 -7.36
N ILE A 6 -23.80 19.58 -6.95
CA ILE A 6 -24.20 19.07 -5.63
C ILE A 6 -24.32 17.55 -5.78
N VAL A 7 -23.34 16.83 -5.27
CA VAL A 7 -23.39 15.37 -5.18
C VAL A 7 -24.43 14.99 -4.11
N PRO A 8 -25.39 14.08 -4.39
CA PRO A 8 -26.41 13.69 -3.41
C PRO A 8 -25.79 13.03 -2.16
N VAL A 9 -26.23 13.50 -0.98
CA VAL A 9 -25.77 13.06 0.36
C VAL A 9 -25.98 11.55 0.61
N GLU A 10 -26.83 10.88 -0.17
CA GLU A 10 -27.08 9.44 -0.03
C GLU A 10 -25.87 8.55 -0.37
N ALA A 11 -24.88 9.04 -1.12
CA ALA A 11 -23.66 8.30 -1.47
C ALA A 11 -22.68 8.12 -0.28
N VAL A 12 -22.93 8.77 0.88
CA VAL A 12 -22.01 8.79 2.03
C VAL A 12 -22.55 7.99 3.23
N LEU A 13 -23.72 7.35 3.09
CA LEU A 13 -24.44 6.78 4.24
C LEU A 13 -24.09 5.30 4.50
N THR A 14 -23.27 5.05 5.53
CA THR A 14 -23.14 3.71 6.12
C THR A 14 -24.11 3.54 7.29
N LYS A 15 -25.31 2.99 7.05
CA LYS A 15 -26.17 2.52 8.15
C LYS A 15 -25.58 1.29 8.82
N CYS A 16 -25.60 1.24 10.16
CA CYS A 16 -25.14 0.09 10.93
C CYS A 16 -26.03 -1.14 10.64
N VAL A 17 -25.51 -2.09 9.87
CA VAL A 17 -26.17 -3.38 9.60
C VAL A 17 -25.76 -4.35 10.71
N SER A 18 -26.74 -4.90 11.43
CA SER A 18 -26.51 -6.00 12.37
C SER A 18 -25.76 -7.14 11.67
N LEU A 19 -24.65 -7.61 12.24
CA LEU A 19 -23.84 -8.69 11.66
C LEU A 19 -24.70 -9.90 11.27
N PRO A 20 -24.80 -10.26 9.97
CA PRO A 20 -25.49 -11.47 9.55
C PRO A 20 -24.98 -12.74 10.27
N VAL A 21 -25.87 -13.72 10.48
CA VAL A 21 -25.55 -15.01 11.13
C VAL A 21 -24.44 -15.80 10.39
N GLY A 22 -24.15 -15.44 9.12
CA GLY A 22 -23.11 -16.04 8.29
C GLY A 22 -21.66 -15.67 8.65
N TYR A 23 -21.43 -14.89 9.70
CA TYR A 23 -20.09 -14.39 10.03
C TYR A 23 -19.15 -15.45 10.66
N VAL A 24 -19.70 -16.60 11.10
CA VAL A 24 -18.94 -17.81 11.42
C VAL A 24 -19.01 -18.80 10.25
N PRO A 25 -17.88 -19.25 9.65
CA PRO A 25 -17.91 -20.19 8.54
C PRO A 25 -18.45 -21.52 9.03
N THR A 26 -19.68 -21.75 8.64
CA THR A 26 -20.34 -23.03 8.72
C THR A 26 -21.00 -23.23 7.37
N PRO A 27 -21.21 -24.48 6.92
CA PRO A 27 -22.11 -24.69 5.81
C PRO A 27 -23.41 -23.92 6.07
N SER A 28 -24.05 -23.41 5.01
CA SER A 28 -25.26 -22.60 5.14
C SER A 28 -26.22 -23.23 6.15
N ALA A 29 -26.95 -22.43 6.93
CA ALA A 29 -27.88 -22.98 7.92
C ALA A 29 -28.81 -24.09 7.33
N PRO A 30 -29.33 -23.93 6.09
CA PRO A 30 -30.05 -25.00 5.39
C PRO A 30 -29.19 -26.25 5.15
N TYR A 31 -27.94 -26.10 4.69
CA TYR A 31 -27.04 -27.24 4.46
C TYR A 31 -26.65 -27.96 5.75
N ARG A 32 -26.46 -27.23 6.87
CA ARG A 32 -26.24 -27.84 8.19
C ARG A 32 -27.43 -28.66 8.64
N GLN A 33 -28.64 -28.13 8.49
CA GLN A 33 -29.87 -28.85 8.81
C GLN A 33 -30.04 -30.08 7.93
N HIS A 34 -29.87 -29.93 6.60
CA HIS A 34 -29.89 -31.03 5.65
C HIS A 34 -28.86 -32.10 6.00
N ARG A 35 -27.60 -31.72 6.29
CA ARG A 35 -26.55 -32.66 6.67
C ARG A 35 -26.88 -33.39 7.97
N LYS A 36 -27.38 -32.68 9.00
CA LYS A 36 -27.82 -33.31 10.26
C LYS A 36 -28.97 -34.28 10.01
N HIS A 37 -29.96 -33.90 9.21
CA HIS A 37 -31.10 -34.75 8.87
C HIS A 37 -30.67 -35.98 8.06
N ALA A 38 -29.80 -35.81 7.06
CA ALA A 38 -29.24 -36.92 6.29
C ALA A 38 -28.44 -37.90 7.18
N GLN A 39 -27.66 -37.38 8.13
CA GLN A 39 -26.90 -38.21 9.08
C GLN A 39 -27.80 -39.06 9.98
N LEU A 40 -29.00 -38.57 10.31
CA LEU A 40 -29.98 -39.32 11.11
C LEU A 40 -30.64 -40.47 10.32
N THR A 41 -30.60 -40.43 8.99
CA THR A 41 -31.19 -41.45 8.10
C THR A 41 -30.21 -42.51 7.62
N LEU A 42 -28.90 -42.30 7.84
CA LEU A 42 -27.86 -43.25 7.46
C LEU A 42 -27.70 -44.31 8.55
N GLN A 43 -27.76 -45.60 8.18
CA GLN A 43 -27.27 -46.66 9.06
C GLN A 43 -25.79 -46.39 9.39
N PRO A 44 -25.32 -46.70 10.62
CA PRO A 44 -23.91 -46.56 10.95
C PRO A 44 -23.10 -47.40 9.97
N GLY A 45 -22.40 -46.73 9.04
CA GLY A 45 -21.52 -47.39 8.09
C GLY A 45 -20.37 -48.08 8.83
N PRO A 46 -19.66 -49.02 8.16
CA PRO A 46 -18.46 -49.61 8.74
C PRO A 46 -17.52 -48.48 9.21
N PRO A 47 -16.86 -48.63 10.38
CA PRO A 47 -15.97 -47.61 10.89
C PRO A 47 -14.98 -47.26 9.79
N ARG A 48 -14.91 -45.96 9.43
CA ARG A 48 -13.88 -45.49 8.51
C ARG A 48 -12.55 -45.89 9.13
N LEU A 49 -11.80 -46.75 8.45
CA LEU A 49 -10.39 -46.92 8.74
C LEU A 49 -9.80 -45.52 8.73
N SER A 50 -9.28 -45.06 9.87
CA SER A 50 -8.64 -43.76 9.89
C SER A 50 -7.35 -43.88 9.09
N GLU A 51 -7.40 -43.53 7.81
CA GLU A 51 -6.21 -43.14 7.03
C GLU A 51 -5.52 -41.87 7.63
N ALA A 52 -5.93 -41.44 8.83
CA ALA A 52 -5.22 -40.52 9.69
C ALA A 52 -3.77 -40.97 9.99
N ALA A 53 -3.41 -42.23 9.75
CA ALA A 53 -2.07 -42.73 10.02
C ALA A 53 -1.00 -42.42 8.94
N VAL A 54 -1.34 -41.86 7.76
CA VAL A 54 -0.33 -41.59 6.71
C VAL A 54 -0.40 -40.20 6.07
N ARG A 55 -1.41 -39.37 6.39
CA ARG A 55 -1.29 -37.94 6.08
C ARG A 55 -0.37 -37.33 7.12
N LYS A 56 0.87 -36.97 6.73
CA LYS A 56 1.70 -36.06 7.53
C LYS A 56 0.78 -34.92 7.95
N SER A 57 0.41 -34.89 9.23
CA SER A 57 -0.46 -33.85 9.78
C SER A 57 0.35 -32.58 9.71
N ALA A 58 0.27 -31.86 8.59
CA ALA A 58 0.70 -30.49 8.54
C ALA A 58 0.02 -29.77 9.72
N ALA A 59 0.80 -29.05 10.52
CA ALA A 59 0.25 -28.27 11.61
C ALA A 59 -0.92 -27.43 11.07
N LEU A 60 -2.03 -27.38 11.81
CA LEU A 60 -3.15 -26.51 11.41
C LEU A 60 -2.60 -25.09 11.22
N PRO A 61 -2.91 -24.42 10.10
CA PRO A 61 -2.40 -23.09 9.85
C PRO A 61 -2.84 -22.15 10.98
N VAL A 62 -1.87 -21.51 11.62
CA VAL A 62 -2.10 -20.50 12.66
C VAL A 62 -2.47 -19.20 11.96
N GLY A 63 -3.56 -18.58 12.38
CA GLY A 63 -4.05 -17.34 11.78
C GLY A 63 -5.40 -16.92 12.36
N ALA A 64 -5.81 -15.71 12.05
CA ALA A 64 -7.10 -15.15 12.47
C ALA A 64 -7.93 -14.74 11.25
N ARG A 65 -9.24 -14.97 11.32
CA ARG A 65 -10.16 -14.31 10.40
C ARG A 65 -10.43 -12.89 10.88
N VAL A 66 -10.51 -11.96 9.94
CA VAL A 66 -10.82 -10.56 10.18
C VAL A 66 -11.94 -10.13 9.26
N LEU A 67 -12.65 -9.06 9.61
CA LEU A 67 -13.56 -8.37 8.71
C LEU A 67 -12.93 -7.04 8.31
N VAL A 68 -12.91 -6.74 7.01
CA VAL A 68 -12.34 -5.50 6.48
C VAL A 68 -13.24 -4.84 5.45
N TRP A 69 -13.16 -3.52 5.29
CA TRP A 69 -13.65 -2.86 4.08
C TRP A 69 -12.81 -3.33 2.90
N LYS A 70 -13.47 -3.58 1.76
CA LYS A 70 -12.75 -3.98 0.57
C LYS A 70 -11.94 -2.82 0.00
N GLN A 71 -12.57 -1.65 -0.11
CA GLN A 71 -11.97 -0.42 -0.65
C GLN A 71 -12.18 0.74 0.33
N ASP A 72 -13.31 1.43 0.27
CA ASP A 72 -13.75 2.36 1.30
C ASP A 72 -15.27 2.27 1.47
N PRO A 73 -15.87 2.92 2.49
CA PRO A 73 -17.31 2.82 2.71
C PRO A 73 -18.20 3.46 1.63
N SER A 74 -17.65 4.29 0.73
CA SER A 74 -18.40 4.88 -0.39
C SER A 74 -18.54 3.94 -1.59
N VAL A 75 -17.58 3.01 -1.77
CA VAL A 75 -17.66 1.96 -2.81
C VAL A 75 -18.57 0.81 -2.35
N SER A 76 -19.87 1.12 -2.28
CA SER A 76 -20.89 0.26 -1.66
C SER A 76 -21.09 -1.10 -2.32
N GLU A 77 -20.79 -1.22 -3.62
CA GLU A 77 -20.88 -2.48 -4.37
C GLU A 77 -19.89 -3.55 -3.86
N LEU A 78 -18.73 -3.11 -3.36
CA LEU A 78 -17.70 -3.98 -2.82
C LEU A 78 -17.98 -4.36 -1.37
N GLY A 79 -18.36 -3.36 -0.55
CA GLY A 79 -18.70 -3.56 0.85
C GLY A 79 -17.56 -4.08 1.71
N THR A 80 -17.89 -4.96 2.67
CA THR A 80 -16.90 -5.61 3.56
C THR A 80 -16.69 -7.06 3.18
N ARG A 81 -15.49 -7.58 3.46
CA ARG A 81 -15.16 -9.00 3.27
C ARG A 81 -14.47 -9.58 4.49
N LYS A 82 -14.60 -10.90 4.64
CA LYS A 82 -13.71 -11.63 5.53
C LYS A 82 -12.38 -11.85 4.84
N ALA A 83 -11.30 -11.69 5.58
CA ALA A 83 -9.98 -12.11 5.16
C ALA A 83 -9.38 -13.05 6.21
N TYR A 84 -8.44 -13.88 5.78
CA TYR A 84 -7.66 -14.73 6.68
C TYR A 84 -6.24 -14.18 6.73
N LEU A 85 -5.79 -13.82 7.93
CA LEU A 85 -4.44 -13.35 8.17
C LEU A 85 -3.61 -14.50 8.76
N PRO A 86 -2.60 -15.01 8.04
CA PRO A 86 -1.72 -16.05 8.56
C PRO A 86 -0.77 -15.49 9.62
N GLY A 87 -0.44 -16.33 10.60
CA GLY A 87 0.44 -16.02 11.72
C GLY A 87 -0.32 -15.79 13.04
N LEU A 88 0.42 -15.80 14.14
CA LEU A 88 -0.14 -15.51 15.46
C LEU A 88 -0.50 -14.02 15.57
N ILE A 89 -1.74 -13.74 15.93
CA ILE A 89 -2.23 -12.40 16.23
C ILE A 89 -2.73 -12.42 17.67
N LEU A 90 -2.24 -11.49 18.49
CA LEU A 90 -2.58 -11.35 19.90
C LEU A 90 -3.63 -10.26 20.10
N ASP A 91 -4.15 -10.12 21.31
CA ASP A 91 -5.08 -9.05 21.71
C ASP A 91 -4.51 -7.67 21.38
N GLY A 92 -5.34 -6.78 20.83
CA GLY A 92 -4.89 -5.46 20.42
C GLY A 92 -5.39 -4.96 19.06
N PRO A 93 -5.72 -5.81 18.08
CA PRO A 93 -4.85 -6.88 17.59
C PRO A 93 -3.39 -6.42 17.40
N CYS A 94 -2.42 -7.30 17.68
CA CYS A 94 -1.01 -7.02 17.44
C CYS A 94 -0.21 -8.28 17.05
N ASP A 95 0.99 -8.05 16.51
CA ASP A 95 2.00 -9.07 16.27
C ASP A 95 3.42 -8.51 16.48
N ALA A 96 4.44 -9.27 16.10
CA ALA A 96 5.84 -8.86 16.28
C ALA A 96 6.25 -7.60 15.48
N ARG A 97 5.48 -7.19 14.47
CA ARG A 97 5.77 -6.06 13.58
C ARG A 97 4.86 -4.86 13.82
N ILE A 98 3.63 -5.12 14.27
CA ILE A 98 2.56 -4.12 14.39
C ILE A 98 1.97 -4.19 15.79
N THR A 99 1.82 -3.04 16.45
CA THR A 99 1.11 -2.92 17.73
C THR A 99 0.09 -1.80 17.68
N PHE A 100 -0.88 -1.83 18.59
CA PHE A 100 -1.86 -0.75 18.74
C PHE A 100 -1.22 0.46 19.46
N GLY A 101 -1.69 1.65 19.12
CA GLY A 101 -1.26 2.89 19.74
C GLY A 101 -1.92 3.17 21.09
N GLU A 102 -1.17 3.78 22.02
CA GLU A 102 -1.68 4.24 23.32
C GLU A 102 -1.36 5.73 23.55
N PRO A 103 -2.31 6.55 24.04
CA PRO A 103 -3.73 6.23 24.22
C PRO A 103 -4.42 6.00 22.87
N GLY A 104 -5.45 5.15 22.84
CA GLY A 104 -6.12 4.77 21.59
C GLY A 104 -7.42 4.02 21.84
N ILE A 105 -7.89 3.33 20.80
CA ILE A 105 -9.06 2.46 20.88
C ILE A 105 -8.77 1.34 21.89
N ALA A 106 -9.77 0.97 22.69
CA ALA A 106 -9.64 -0.13 23.64
C ALA A 106 -9.23 -1.43 22.92
N GLN A 107 -8.34 -2.20 23.55
CA GLN A 107 -7.83 -3.45 22.99
C GLN A 107 -8.97 -4.38 22.60
N VAL A 108 -8.89 -4.91 21.38
CA VAL A 108 -9.85 -5.87 20.85
C VAL A 108 -9.27 -7.27 21.08
N SER A 109 -10.00 -8.14 21.78
CA SER A 109 -9.63 -9.55 21.95
C SER A 109 -10.25 -10.41 20.85
N PRO A 110 -9.60 -11.51 20.43
CA PRO A 110 -10.19 -12.46 19.50
C PRO A 110 -11.36 -13.22 20.15
N ASN A 111 -12.26 -13.75 19.32
CA ASN A 111 -13.32 -14.63 19.78
C ASN A 111 -12.77 -16.03 20.15
N ALA A 112 -13.64 -16.95 20.58
CA ALA A 112 -13.27 -18.31 20.97
C ALA A 112 -12.59 -19.16 19.86
N PHE A 113 -12.64 -18.72 18.60
CA PHE A 113 -11.96 -19.35 17.46
C PHE A 113 -10.63 -18.68 17.09
N GLY A 114 -10.20 -17.65 17.84
CA GLY A 114 -9.01 -16.87 17.51
C GLY A 114 -9.25 -15.80 16.44
N ASP A 115 -10.50 -15.43 16.14
CA ASP A 115 -10.80 -14.45 15.09
C ASP A 115 -11.22 -13.09 15.62
N PHE A 116 -10.97 -12.06 14.82
CA PHE A 116 -11.41 -10.68 15.05
C PHE A 116 -12.55 -10.33 14.08
N ILE A 117 -13.72 -10.91 14.33
CA ILE A 117 -14.93 -10.61 13.54
C ILE A 117 -15.79 -9.63 14.32
N VAL A 118 -15.70 -8.36 13.92
CA VAL A 118 -16.34 -7.21 14.59
C VAL A 118 -17.34 -6.55 13.66
N SER A 119 -18.41 -5.97 14.21
CA SER A 119 -19.42 -5.24 13.45
C SER A 119 -18.79 -4.03 12.74
N PRO A 120 -19.02 -3.83 11.43
CA PRO A 120 -18.58 -2.61 10.73
C PRO A 120 -19.06 -1.34 11.43
N ASN A 121 -18.30 -0.25 11.25
CA ASN A 121 -18.62 1.08 11.79
C ASN A 121 -18.59 1.18 13.34
N THR A 122 -17.75 0.37 14.00
CA THR A 122 -17.41 0.55 15.42
C THR A 122 -15.92 0.79 15.59
N ASP A 123 -15.51 1.40 16.70
CA ASP A 123 -14.09 1.64 17.01
C ASP A 123 -13.29 0.33 16.99
N GLN A 124 -13.84 -0.75 17.53
CA GLN A 124 -13.18 -2.06 17.52
C GLN A 124 -12.99 -2.61 16.10
N PHE A 125 -13.95 -2.35 15.20
CA PHE A 125 -13.79 -2.71 13.79
C PHE A 125 -12.71 -1.84 13.15
N ASP A 126 -12.66 -0.55 13.42
CA ASP A 126 -11.63 0.35 12.89
C ASP A 126 -10.23 -0.10 13.33
N ALA A 127 -10.06 -0.55 14.58
CA ALA A 127 -8.81 -1.15 15.07
C ALA A 127 -8.42 -2.42 14.30
N VAL A 128 -9.36 -3.35 14.13
CA VAL A 128 -9.11 -4.62 13.42
C VAL A 128 -8.87 -4.40 11.93
N HIS A 129 -9.66 -3.54 11.30
CA HIS A 129 -9.54 -3.16 9.90
C HIS A 129 -8.16 -2.57 9.61
N THR A 130 -7.78 -1.55 10.36
CA THR A 130 -6.51 -0.84 10.13
C THR A 130 -5.33 -1.78 10.31
N PHE A 131 -5.31 -2.57 11.40
CA PHE A 131 -4.29 -3.60 11.61
C PHE A 131 -4.23 -4.59 10.43
N ALA A 132 -5.38 -5.06 9.95
CA ALA A 132 -5.46 -6.03 8.87
C ALA A 132 -4.91 -5.47 7.55
N ILE A 133 -5.26 -4.23 7.18
CA ILE A 133 -4.74 -3.61 5.95
C ILE A 133 -3.22 -3.38 6.04
N VAL A 134 -2.71 -2.91 7.18
CA VAL A 134 -1.25 -2.81 7.41
C VAL A 134 -0.59 -4.18 7.23
N ARG A 135 -1.16 -5.24 7.83
CA ARG A 135 -0.63 -6.60 7.73
C ARG A 135 -0.66 -7.17 6.31
N MET A 136 -1.74 -6.91 5.57
CA MET A 136 -1.86 -7.32 4.16
C MET A 136 -0.83 -6.60 3.29
N THR A 137 -0.64 -5.29 3.50
CA THR A 137 0.37 -4.48 2.80
C THR A 137 1.78 -5.04 3.01
N LEU A 138 2.14 -5.34 4.27
CA LEU A 138 3.42 -5.97 4.57
C LEU A 138 3.56 -7.32 3.89
N THR A 139 2.53 -8.16 3.96
CA THR A 139 2.55 -9.49 3.35
C THR A 139 2.73 -9.41 1.83
N MET A 140 2.09 -8.44 1.16
CA MET A 140 2.26 -8.20 -0.29
C MET A 140 3.72 -7.93 -0.64
N PHE A 141 4.35 -6.96 0.02
CA PHE A 141 5.76 -6.63 -0.26
C PHE A 141 6.74 -7.74 0.13
N GLN A 142 6.48 -8.46 1.22
CA GLN A 142 7.28 -9.62 1.61
C GLN A 142 7.24 -10.74 0.58
N ARG A 143 6.10 -10.93 -0.10
CA ARG A 143 5.96 -11.87 -1.22
C ARG A 143 6.67 -11.35 -2.47
N ALA A 144 6.52 -10.07 -2.78
CA ALA A 144 7.16 -9.45 -3.95
C ALA A 144 8.69 -9.49 -3.89
N LEU A 145 9.27 -9.46 -2.68
CA LEU A 145 10.72 -9.59 -2.44
C LEU A 145 11.17 -11.00 -2.05
N ALA A 146 10.27 -11.98 -2.04
CA ALA A 146 10.63 -13.33 -1.61
C ALA A 146 11.65 -13.95 -2.56
N LEU A 147 12.70 -14.55 -1.99
CA LEU A 147 13.74 -15.28 -2.72
C LEU A 147 13.76 -16.73 -2.22
N ASP A 148 13.84 -17.69 -3.14
CA ASP A 148 13.93 -19.13 -2.84
C ASP A 148 12.87 -19.64 -1.82
N GLY A 149 11.64 -19.13 -1.93
CA GLY A 149 10.52 -19.49 -1.06
C GLY A 149 10.61 -18.92 0.36
N THR A 150 11.55 -18.01 0.62
CA THR A 150 11.70 -17.30 1.91
C THR A 150 11.15 -15.89 1.79
N ALA A 151 10.21 -15.53 2.67
CA ALA A 151 9.68 -14.18 2.74
C ALA A 151 10.78 -13.19 3.13
N ALA A 152 10.86 -12.04 2.43
CA ALA A 152 11.85 -11.03 2.75
C ALA A 152 11.57 -10.34 4.09
N PRO A 153 12.59 -9.97 4.87
CA PRO A 153 12.40 -9.08 6.00
C PRO A 153 12.10 -7.66 5.49
N LEU A 154 11.04 -7.04 6.02
CA LEU A 154 10.79 -5.60 5.85
C LEU A 154 11.18 -4.90 7.15
N PRO A 155 12.34 -4.25 7.21
CA PRO A 155 12.74 -3.51 8.41
C PRO A 155 11.89 -2.25 8.54
N TRP A 156 11.65 -1.82 9.78
CA TRP A 156 11.32 -0.41 10.01
C TRP A 156 12.62 0.36 10.10
N GLN A 157 12.63 1.64 9.71
CA GLN A 157 13.84 2.44 9.69
C GLN A 157 14.56 2.47 11.06
N TRP A 158 13.80 2.44 12.16
CA TRP A 158 14.35 2.43 13.53
C TRP A 158 14.79 1.05 14.02
N ASN A 159 14.55 -0.02 13.27
CA ASN A 159 14.98 -1.35 13.68
C ASN A 159 16.50 -1.49 13.58
N SER A 160 17.09 -2.17 14.56
CA SER A 160 18.51 -2.48 14.64
C SER A 160 18.70 -3.80 15.40
N ALA A 161 19.94 -4.24 15.60
CA ALA A 161 20.22 -5.42 16.42
C ALA A 161 19.72 -5.29 17.87
N SER A 162 19.53 -4.06 18.37
CA SER A 162 19.06 -3.77 19.74
C SER A 162 17.66 -3.15 19.79
N ASN A 163 17.08 -2.76 18.65
CA ASN A 163 15.72 -2.22 18.58
C ASN A 163 14.88 -3.07 17.61
N THR A 164 13.86 -3.73 18.14
CA THR A 164 12.88 -4.49 17.35
C THR A 164 11.46 -3.95 17.54
N ASP A 165 11.35 -2.66 17.91
CA ASP A 165 10.09 -2.03 18.24
C ASP A 165 9.12 -2.12 17.04
N PRO A 166 7.86 -2.52 17.28
CA PRO A 166 6.84 -2.60 16.24
C PRO A 166 6.35 -1.21 15.82
N LEU A 167 5.70 -1.15 14.66
CA LEU A 167 4.97 0.04 14.21
C LEU A 167 3.68 0.16 15.02
N ARG A 168 3.46 1.33 15.63
CA ARG A 168 2.24 1.66 16.37
C ARG A 168 1.15 2.14 15.41
N VAL A 169 -0.06 1.63 15.56
CA VAL A 169 -1.19 2.02 14.70
C VAL A 169 -2.27 2.71 15.53
N PHE A 170 -2.61 3.95 15.16
CA PHE A 170 -3.65 4.75 15.80
C PHE A 170 -4.78 5.03 14.79
N PRO A 171 -5.82 4.18 14.71
CA PRO A 171 -6.95 4.37 13.80
C PRO A 171 -7.70 5.69 14.02
N HIS A 172 -7.73 6.19 15.26
CA HIS A 172 -8.29 7.50 15.64
C HIS A 172 -7.19 8.37 16.28
N GLY A 173 -6.05 8.47 15.60
CA GLY A 173 -4.86 9.17 16.09
C GLY A 173 -4.92 10.69 15.95
N LEU A 174 -5.79 11.22 15.07
CA LEU A 174 -5.90 12.64 14.75
C LEU A 174 -7.37 13.11 14.83
N PRO A 175 -7.93 13.26 16.03
CA PRO A 175 -9.33 13.60 16.20
C PRO A 175 -9.68 14.96 15.59
N ASN A 176 -10.71 15.00 14.73
CA ASN A 176 -11.16 16.20 14.00
C ASN A 176 -10.13 16.77 13.01
N VAL A 177 -9.25 15.94 12.47
CA VAL A 177 -8.26 16.34 11.47
C VAL A 177 -8.55 15.61 10.15
N MET A 178 -8.63 16.37 9.06
CA MET A 178 -8.77 15.86 7.69
C MET A 178 -7.42 15.37 7.17
N ASN A 179 -6.87 14.31 7.78
CA ASN A 179 -5.54 13.84 7.43
C ASN A 179 -5.24 12.40 7.91
N ALA A 180 -4.18 11.81 7.39
CA ALA A 180 -3.53 10.60 7.90
C ALA A 180 -2.02 10.74 7.69
N TYR A 181 -1.16 10.13 8.51
CA TYR A 181 0.28 10.13 8.25
C TYR A 181 1.03 8.98 8.90
N TYR A 182 2.17 8.66 8.29
CA TYR A 182 3.29 7.95 8.89
C TYR A 182 4.25 8.90 9.61
N SER A 183 4.77 8.50 10.77
CA SER A 183 5.81 9.23 11.50
C SER A 183 6.92 8.30 11.94
N ARG A 184 8.13 8.50 11.39
CA ARG A 184 9.34 7.77 11.77
C ARG A 184 9.67 7.93 13.26
N ARG A 185 9.57 9.16 13.78
CA ARG A 185 9.95 9.46 15.17
C ARG A 185 8.96 8.91 16.17
N GLU A 186 7.69 8.95 15.83
CA GLU A 186 6.66 8.35 16.67
C GLU A 186 6.52 6.84 16.40
N GLN A 187 7.26 6.29 15.44
CA GLN A 187 7.17 4.90 15.02
C GLN A 187 5.70 4.50 14.78
N ALA A 188 4.94 5.38 14.10
CA ALA A 188 3.49 5.30 14.13
C ALA A 188 2.81 5.64 12.81
N LEU A 189 1.67 5.00 12.56
CA LEU A 189 0.64 5.46 11.63
C LEU A 189 -0.47 6.12 12.44
N LYS A 190 -0.92 7.29 12.00
CA LYS A 190 -2.01 8.02 12.63
C LYS A 190 -3.05 8.41 11.61
N PHE A 191 -4.30 8.08 11.90
CA PHE A 191 -5.43 8.32 11.03
C PHE A 191 -6.38 9.30 11.70
N GLY A 192 -6.86 10.26 10.92
CA GLY A 192 -7.82 11.25 11.35
C GLY A 192 -9.26 10.94 10.97
N ASP A 193 -10.14 11.72 11.56
CA ASP A 193 -11.57 11.64 11.38
C ASP A 193 -12.17 13.04 11.40
N PHE A 194 -13.23 13.27 10.64
CA PHE A 194 -13.85 14.58 10.50
C PHE A 194 -15.27 14.48 9.96
N ILE A 195 -16.05 15.55 10.12
CA ILE A 195 -17.37 15.69 9.52
C ILE A 195 -17.21 16.59 8.28
N PRO A 196 -17.44 16.08 7.06
CA PRO A 196 -17.37 16.87 5.84
C PRO A 196 -18.33 18.08 5.89
N SER A 197 -17.99 19.16 5.18
CA SER A 197 -18.83 20.36 5.15
C SER A 197 -20.22 20.04 4.60
N GLY A 198 -21.27 20.32 5.38
CA GLY A 198 -22.66 20.04 4.98
C GLY A 198 -23.11 18.59 5.19
N ALA A 199 -22.26 17.71 5.73
CA ALA A 199 -22.62 16.36 6.13
C ALA A 199 -22.93 16.27 7.63
N THR A 200 -23.64 15.21 8.03
CA THR A 200 -23.88 14.87 9.45
C THR A 200 -23.03 13.69 9.92
N GLU A 201 -22.59 12.85 8.99
CA GLU A 201 -21.81 11.65 9.27
C GLU A 201 -20.31 11.96 9.30
N ARG A 202 -19.61 11.22 10.17
CA ARG A 202 -18.16 11.32 10.32
C ARG A 202 -17.46 10.36 9.37
N VAL A 203 -16.49 10.89 8.63
CA VAL A 203 -15.55 10.12 7.81
C VAL A 203 -14.34 9.76 8.67
N TYR A 204 -13.88 8.52 8.54
CA TYR A 204 -12.71 7.99 9.22
C TYR A 204 -11.70 7.51 8.18
N THR A 205 -10.55 8.16 8.10
CA THR A 205 -9.52 7.83 7.09
C THR A 205 -9.02 6.39 7.22
N CYS A 206 -9.01 5.85 8.44
CA CYS A 206 -8.62 4.47 8.73
C CYS A 206 -9.55 3.40 8.13
N ARG A 207 -10.73 3.78 7.61
CA ARG A 207 -11.66 2.87 6.92
C ARG A 207 -11.38 2.73 5.42
N SER A 208 -10.50 3.55 4.86
CA SER A 208 -10.06 3.44 3.47
C SER A 208 -8.87 2.49 3.37
N LEU A 209 -8.99 1.45 2.54
CA LEU A 209 -7.89 0.57 2.16
C LEU A 209 -6.76 1.40 1.56
N ASP A 210 -7.07 2.33 0.66
CA ASP A 210 -6.09 3.17 -0.02
C ASP A 210 -5.29 4.00 0.99
N ILE A 211 -5.95 4.71 1.90
CA ILE A 211 -5.25 5.58 2.84
C ILE A 211 -4.39 4.74 3.80
N VAL A 212 -4.92 3.64 4.35
CA VAL A 212 -4.14 2.81 5.29
C VAL A 212 -2.93 2.18 4.60
N SER A 213 -3.09 1.69 3.38
CA SER A 213 -2.00 1.08 2.62
C SER A 213 -0.99 2.12 2.13
N HIS A 214 -1.42 3.32 1.71
CA HIS A 214 -0.56 4.45 1.36
C HIS A 214 0.37 4.84 2.52
N GLU A 215 -0.20 5.07 3.71
CA GLU A 215 0.60 5.43 4.89
C GLU A 215 1.53 4.28 5.35
N THR A 216 1.07 3.04 5.19
CA THR A 216 1.93 1.86 5.41
C THR A 216 3.07 1.80 4.40
N GLY A 217 2.81 2.19 3.15
CA GLY A 217 3.78 2.31 2.07
C GLY A 217 4.92 3.26 2.46
N HIS A 218 4.62 4.43 3.03
CA HIS A 218 5.67 5.31 3.54
C HIS A 218 6.55 4.64 4.60
N ALA A 219 5.96 3.91 5.55
CA ALA A 219 6.72 3.20 6.59
C ALA A 219 7.63 2.11 5.99
N VAL A 220 7.14 1.38 4.98
CA VAL A 220 7.92 0.36 4.26
C VAL A 220 9.05 1.00 3.46
N LEU A 221 8.76 2.03 2.67
CA LEU A 221 9.77 2.74 1.88
C LEU A 221 10.82 3.38 2.78
N ASP A 222 10.42 3.91 3.93
CA ASP A 222 11.36 4.47 4.90
C ASP A 222 12.32 3.42 5.47
N GLY A 223 11.83 2.20 5.69
CA GLY A 223 12.68 1.06 6.07
C GLY A 223 13.69 0.66 4.98
N LEU A 224 13.29 0.75 3.71
CA LEU A 224 14.08 0.29 2.56
C LEU A 224 15.02 1.37 1.97
N LYS A 225 14.55 2.61 1.91
CA LYS A 225 15.23 3.80 1.34
C LYS A 225 15.08 5.01 2.29
N PRO A 226 15.66 4.94 3.50
CA PRO A 226 15.42 5.92 4.56
C PRO A 226 15.82 7.35 4.22
N ASN A 227 16.75 7.56 3.30
CA ASN A 227 17.17 8.91 2.94
C ASN A 227 16.21 9.60 1.97
N TRP A 228 15.25 8.91 1.35
CA TRP A 228 14.32 9.54 0.41
C TRP A 228 13.31 10.47 1.10
N LEU A 229 13.05 10.25 2.39
CA LEU A 229 12.14 11.08 3.19
C LEU A 229 12.69 12.51 3.47
N LEU A 230 14.01 12.71 3.30
CA LEU A 230 14.68 13.96 3.64
C LEU A 230 14.29 15.10 2.70
N ASN A 231 14.12 16.31 3.24
CA ASN A 231 13.72 17.49 2.47
C ASN A 231 14.83 18.09 1.60
N SER A 232 16.07 17.65 1.81
CA SER A 232 17.23 18.02 1.01
C SER A 232 17.32 17.26 -0.32
N ASN A 233 16.45 16.29 -0.56
CA ASN A 233 16.37 15.67 -1.87
C ASN A 233 15.65 16.58 -2.88
N PRO A 234 15.91 16.42 -4.18
CA PRO A 234 15.19 17.12 -5.22
C PRO A 234 13.70 16.71 -5.29
N PRO A 235 12.84 17.53 -5.95
CA PRO A 235 11.39 17.30 -6.08
C PRO A 235 10.99 15.89 -6.52
N GLN A 236 11.65 15.30 -7.54
CA GLN A 236 11.31 13.96 -8.01
C GLN A 236 11.49 12.89 -6.94
N THR A 237 12.49 12.98 -6.05
CA THR A 237 12.62 12.01 -4.95
C THR A 237 11.46 12.12 -3.96
N GLY A 238 11.00 13.34 -3.67
CA GLY A 238 9.78 13.56 -2.86
C GLY A 238 8.53 13.01 -3.55
N GLY A 239 8.43 13.20 -4.87
CA GLY A 239 7.36 12.62 -5.67
C GLY A 239 7.42 11.09 -5.78
N LEU A 240 8.61 10.47 -5.82
CA LEU A 240 8.75 9.02 -5.74
C LEU A 240 8.24 8.50 -4.39
N HIS A 241 8.47 9.25 -3.31
CA HIS A 241 7.99 8.88 -1.97
C HIS A 241 6.46 8.85 -1.90
N GLU A 242 5.79 9.87 -2.43
CA GLU A 242 4.32 9.94 -2.50
C GLU A 242 3.74 8.95 -3.52
N SER A 243 4.38 8.79 -4.68
CA SER A 243 3.98 7.82 -5.69
C SER A 243 4.07 6.39 -5.17
N PHE A 244 5.06 6.08 -4.34
CA PHE A 244 5.14 4.78 -3.68
C PHE A 244 3.93 4.51 -2.77
N GLY A 245 3.44 5.52 -2.04
CA GLY A 245 2.22 5.40 -1.25
C GLY A 245 1.00 5.09 -2.14
N ASP A 246 0.82 5.84 -3.23
CA ASP A 246 -0.27 5.64 -4.20
C ASP A 246 -0.21 4.25 -4.84
N LEU A 247 0.97 3.85 -5.31
CA LEU A 247 1.19 2.54 -5.91
C LEU A 247 1.03 1.40 -4.90
N THR A 248 1.34 1.62 -3.62
CA THR A 248 1.08 0.62 -2.57
C THR A 248 -0.41 0.31 -2.45
N ALA A 249 -1.28 1.32 -2.56
CA ALA A 249 -2.73 1.12 -2.56
C ALA A 249 -3.20 0.34 -3.80
N ILE A 250 -2.75 0.75 -4.98
CA ILE A 250 -3.07 0.11 -6.26
C ILE A 250 -2.63 -1.36 -6.25
N PHE A 251 -1.37 -1.64 -5.90
CA PHE A 251 -0.85 -3.00 -5.85
C PHE A 251 -1.54 -3.83 -4.75
N LEU A 252 -1.90 -3.24 -3.62
CA LEU A 252 -2.65 -3.96 -2.60
C LEU A 252 -4.01 -4.38 -3.15
N ALA A 253 -4.75 -3.49 -3.82
CA ALA A 253 -6.01 -3.85 -4.46
C ALA A 253 -5.81 -4.95 -5.51
N LEU A 254 -4.81 -4.81 -6.40
CA LEU A 254 -4.49 -5.80 -7.44
C LEU A 254 -4.06 -7.16 -6.89
N SER A 255 -3.56 -7.23 -5.65
CA SER A 255 -3.20 -8.50 -5.00
C SER A 255 -4.41 -9.28 -4.44
N GLN A 256 -5.63 -8.75 -4.58
CA GLN A 256 -6.86 -9.37 -4.04
C GLN A 256 -7.76 -9.83 -5.18
N LEU A 257 -8.02 -11.14 -5.24
CA LEU A 257 -8.87 -11.78 -6.27
C LEU A 257 -10.23 -11.09 -6.42
N ASP A 258 -10.88 -10.74 -5.32
CA ASP A 258 -12.21 -10.14 -5.36
C ASP A 258 -12.21 -8.66 -5.79
N GLN A 259 -11.05 -7.99 -5.72
CA GLN A 259 -10.87 -6.64 -6.24
C GLN A 259 -10.61 -6.67 -7.75
N VAL A 260 -9.72 -7.54 -8.22
CA VAL A 260 -9.47 -7.67 -9.67
C VAL A 260 -10.72 -8.14 -10.42
N GLU A 261 -11.52 -9.04 -9.85
CA GLU A 261 -12.84 -9.42 -10.41
C GLU A 261 -13.77 -8.21 -10.55
N ALA A 262 -13.80 -7.33 -9.55
CA ALA A 262 -14.62 -6.14 -9.56
C ALA A 262 -14.14 -5.12 -10.59
N VAL A 263 -12.83 -4.88 -10.70
CA VAL A 263 -12.24 -3.99 -11.71
C VAL A 263 -12.62 -4.47 -13.12
N ILE A 264 -12.39 -5.76 -13.42
CA ILE A 264 -12.74 -6.34 -14.72
C ILE A 264 -14.23 -6.19 -15.02
N THR A 265 -15.09 -6.39 -14.02
CA THR A 265 -16.55 -6.26 -14.20
C THR A 265 -16.95 -4.81 -14.45
N GLN A 266 -16.41 -3.87 -13.67
CA GLN A 266 -16.74 -2.44 -13.73
C GLN A 266 -16.31 -1.84 -15.07
N THR A 267 -15.11 -2.20 -15.54
CA THR A 267 -14.51 -1.58 -16.73
C THR A 267 -14.63 -2.42 -17.99
N LYS A 268 -15.25 -3.60 -17.90
CA LYS A 268 -15.28 -4.59 -19.00
C LYS A 268 -13.88 -4.91 -19.51
N ALA A 269 -12.92 -4.98 -18.58
CA ALA A 269 -11.50 -5.23 -18.82
C ALA A 269 -10.79 -4.18 -19.68
N ASP A 270 -11.24 -2.94 -19.69
CA ASP A 270 -10.48 -1.78 -20.17
C ASP A 270 -9.99 -1.00 -18.94
N LEU A 271 -8.68 -0.92 -18.66
CA LEU A 271 -8.22 -0.25 -17.44
C LEU A 271 -8.29 1.29 -17.51
N HIS A 272 -8.53 1.88 -18.69
CA HIS A 272 -8.74 3.33 -18.85
C HIS A 272 -10.22 3.75 -18.74
N ASP A 273 -11.13 2.79 -18.50
CA ASP A 273 -12.50 3.08 -18.10
C ASP A 273 -12.56 3.42 -16.60
N LYS A 274 -13.51 4.28 -16.19
CA LYS A 274 -13.60 4.75 -14.80
C LYS A 274 -13.72 3.59 -13.81
N THR A 275 -12.81 3.55 -12.83
CA THR A 275 -12.71 2.48 -11.83
C THR A 275 -12.26 3.01 -10.47
N PHE A 276 -12.70 2.34 -9.40
CA PHE A 276 -12.23 2.64 -8.04
C PHE A 276 -10.72 2.38 -7.88
N LEU A 277 -10.12 1.57 -8.76
CA LEU A 277 -8.67 1.30 -8.73
C LEU A 277 -7.85 2.55 -9.10
N ALA A 278 -8.35 3.36 -10.05
CA ALA A 278 -7.68 4.59 -10.49
C ALA A 278 -8.01 5.77 -9.56
N ASP A 279 -9.22 5.82 -9.00
CA ASP A 279 -9.70 6.87 -8.09
C ASP A 279 -9.22 6.63 -6.65
N LEU A 280 -8.04 7.14 -6.30
CA LEU A 280 -7.44 6.93 -4.98
C LEU A 280 -8.18 7.71 -3.88
N ALA A 281 -8.54 7.00 -2.80
CA ALA A 281 -9.22 7.55 -1.63
C ALA A 281 -10.54 8.28 -1.97
N GLU A 282 -11.41 7.61 -2.74
CA GLU A 282 -12.68 8.15 -3.25
C GLU A 282 -13.52 8.87 -2.17
N GLN A 283 -13.82 8.20 -1.05
CA GLN A 283 -14.64 8.79 0.01
C GLN A 283 -14.03 10.10 0.55
N PHE A 284 -12.70 10.15 0.69
CA PHE A 284 -12.02 11.33 1.21
C PHE A 284 -11.98 12.45 0.16
N GLY A 285 -11.76 12.11 -1.11
CA GLY A 285 -11.87 13.04 -2.23
C GLY A 285 -13.27 13.68 -2.29
N LEU A 286 -14.32 12.87 -2.25
CA LEU A 286 -15.72 13.31 -2.22
C LEU A 286 -15.99 14.22 -1.02
N ALA A 287 -15.48 13.86 0.17
CA ALA A 287 -15.61 14.67 1.38
C ALA A 287 -14.96 16.06 1.26
N LEU A 288 -13.96 16.21 0.39
CA LEU A 288 -13.32 17.48 0.04
C LEU A 288 -13.90 18.14 -1.23
N GLY A 289 -14.95 17.57 -1.82
CA GLY A 289 -15.61 18.10 -3.02
C GLY A 289 -14.86 17.80 -4.32
N ARG A 290 -14.02 16.76 -4.35
CA ARG A 290 -13.31 16.29 -5.55
C ARG A 290 -14.09 15.18 -6.25
N PRO A 291 -14.13 15.14 -7.60
CA PRO A 291 -14.96 14.21 -8.35
C PRO A 291 -14.36 12.80 -8.58
N ASN A 292 -13.04 12.64 -8.46
CA ASN A 292 -12.30 11.42 -8.83
C ASN A 292 -11.25 11.10 -7.74
N GLY A 293 -11.70 10.93 -6.50
CA GLY A 293 -10.80 10.74 -5.35
C GLY A 293 -9.91 11.95 -5.04
N LEU A 294 -8.87 11.73 -4.22
CA LEU A 294 -7.85 12.73 -3.94
C LEU A 294 -6.93 12.97 -5.14
N ARG A 295 -6.61 11.87 -5.83
CA ARG A 295 -5.79 11.77 -7.04
C ARG A 295 -6.36 10.66 -7.93
N ASN A 296 -6.05 10.73 -9.22
CA ASN A 296 -6.44 9.71 -10.19
C ASN A 296 -5.17 9.15 -10.88
N ALA A 297 -4.99 7.83 -10.83
CA ALA A 297 -3.82 7.16 -11.41
C ALA A 297 -3.88 7.10 -12.94
N ASP A 298 -5.07 7.10 -13.54
CA ASP A 298 -5.29 7.19 -14.99
C ASP A 298 -5.24 8.67 -15.44
N ASN A 299 -4.03 9.19 -15.68
CA ASN A 299 -3.80 10.58 -16.01
C ASN A 299 -2.63 10.78 -16.98
N ASP A 300 -2.68 11.87 -17.75
CA ASP A 300 -1.65 12.23 -18.76
C ASP A 300 -0.63 13.27 -18.27
N ILE A 301 -0.44 13.44 -16.96
CA ILE A 301 0.39 14.52 -16.41
C ILE A 301 1.86 14.28 -16.77
N LYS A 302 2.50 15.31 -17.34
CA LYS A 302 3.93 15.32 -17.69
C LYS A 302 4.76 16.03 -16.63
N LEU A 303 6.06 15.72 -16.58
CA LEU A 303 6.99 16.40 -15.65
C LEU A 303 6.96 17.93 -15.80
N SER A 304 6.90 18.47 -17.02
CA SER A 304 6.83 19.92 -17.25
C SER A 304 5.56 20.60 -16.71
N GLN A 305 4.52 19.83 -16.36
CA GLN A 305 3.22 20.33 -15.92
C GLN A 305 3.02 20.23 -14.40
N ALA A 306 3.78 19.39 -13.72
CA ALA A 306 3.46 18.97 -12.36
C ALA A 306 3.99 19.92 -11.26
N GLY A 307 4.98 20.76 -11.57
CA GLY A 307 5.62 21.63 -10.59
C GLY A 307 6.48 20.86 -9.57
N ASN A 308 6.72 21.44 -8.40
CA ASN A 308 7.56 20.87 -7.34
C ASN A 308 6.79 20.45 -6.08
N GLU A 309 5.46 20.48 -6.12
CA GLU A 309 4.63 19.95 -5.03
C GLU A 309 4.62 18.42 -5.09
N VAL A 310 4.95 17.79 -3.97
CA VAL A 310 5.29 16.37 -3.91
C VAL A 310 4.17 15.43 -4.38
N HIS A 311 2.90 15.76 -4.13
CA HIS A 311 1.79 14.95 -4.65
C HIS A 311 1.44 15.28 -6.10
N ALA A 312 1.63 16.54 -6.51
CA ALA A 312 1.39 16.95 -7.88
C ALA A 312 2.38 16.23 -8.81
N ILE A 313 3.68 16.27 -8.47
CA ILE A 313 4.74 15.61 -9.24
C ILE A 313 4.67 14.08 -9.15
N SER A 314 4.21 13.50 -8.03
CA SER A 314 4.06 12.04 -7.89
C SER A 314 3.10 11.42 -8.91
N GLN A 315 2.05 12.16 -9.32
CA GLN A 315 1.06 11.67 -10.29
C GLN A 315 1.68 11.33 -11.64
N VAL A 316 2.80 11.96 -12.01
CA VAL A 316 3.54 11.63 -13.24
C VAL A 316 4.04 10.18 -13.18
N PHE A 317 4.72 9.81 -12.10
CA PHE A 317 5.26 8.46 -11.95
C PHE A 317 4.13 7.45 -11.72
N THR A 318 3.16 7.76 -10.86
CA THR A 318 1.99 6.90 -10.62
C THR A 318 1.23 6.61 -11.92
N GLY A 319 0.99 7.64 -12.74
CA GLY A 319 0.30 7.47 -14.03
C GLY A 319 1.11 6.70 -15.05
N ALA A 320 2.43 6.87 -15.10
CA ALA A 320 3.29 6.05 -15.96
C ALA A 320 3.16 4.56 -15.61
N ILE A 321 3.20 4.22 -14.32
CA ILE A 321 3.05 2.82 -13.87
C ILE A 321 1.64 2.28 -14.15
N TYR A 322 0.61 3.12 -14.04
CA TYR A 322 -0.77 2.73 -14.35
C TYR A 322 -0.95 2.41 -15.84
N ASP A 323 -0.43 3.24 -16.74
CA ASP A 323 -0.43 2.94 -18.19
C ASP A 323 0.35 1.65 -18.49
N ILE A 324 1.51 1.45 -17.86
CA ILE A 324 2.30 0.23 -18.02
C ILE A 324 1.48 -1.00 -17.57
N LEU A 325 0.72 -0.89 -16.49
CA LEU A 325 -0.19 -1.95 -16.04
C LEU A 325 -1.25 -2.25 -17.10
N ALA A 326 -1.89 -1.23 -17.67
CA ALA A 326 -2.92 -1.37 -18.70
C ALA A 326 -2.36 -2.04 -19.95
N ASP A 327 -1.22 -1.56 -20.46
CA ASP A 327 -0.55 -2.14 -21.63
C ASP A 327 -0.12 -3.60 -21.40
N VAL A 328 0.49 -3.89 -20.24
CA VAL A 328 0.90 -5.25 -19.87
C VAL A 328 -0.31 -6.17 -19.72
N PHE A 329 -1.39 -5.68 -19.12
CA PHE A 329 -2.63 -6.43 -18.99
C PHE A 329 -3.20 -6.76 -20.37
N ASP A 330 -3.41 -5.77 -21.23
CA ASP A 330 -3.93 -5.96 -22.58
C ASP A 330 -3.06 -6.89 -23.43
N HIS A 331 -1.74 -6.84 -23.27
CA HIS A 331 -0.81 -7.75 -23.90
C HIS A 331 -0.96 -9.21 -23.43
N GLU A 332 -1.11 -9.43 -22.11
CA GLU A 332 -1.19 -10.77 -21.51
C GLU A 332 -2.58 -11.41 -21.60
N ARG A 333 -3.61 -10.58 -21.83
CA ARG A 333 -5.01 -10.99 -21.97
C ARG A 333 -5.21 -11.93 -23.14
N GLN A 334 -5.91 -13.03 -22.85
CA GLN A 334 -6.31 -14.02 -23.84
C GLN A 334 -7.68 -14.58 -23.43
N PRO A 335 -8.77 -13.80 -23.59
CA PRO A 335 -10.08 -14.10 -22.97
C PRO A 335 -10.72 -15.41 -23.44
N GLN A 336 -10.21 -16.00 -24.52
CA GLN A 336 -10.67 -17.32 -24.99
C GLN A 336 -10.11 -18.49 -24.16
N ILE A 337 -9.03 -18.29 -23.40
CA ILE A 337 -8.34 -19.37 -22.66
C ILE A 337 -7.88 -18.99 -21.24
N LYS A 338 -7.78 -17.70 -20.90
CA LYS A 338 -7.44 -17.21 -19.56
C LYS A 338 -8.61 -16.40 -19.01
N ASP A 339 -8.79 -16.46 -17.69
CA ASP A 339 -9.70 -15.57 -16.98
C ASP A 339 -9.05 -14.18 -16.81
N ASP A 340 -9.76 -13.12 -17.20
CA ASP A 340 -9.21 -11.75 -17.21
C ASP A 340 -8.82 -11.27 -15.79
N ALA A 341 -9.56 -11.66 -14.75
CA ALA A 341 -9.24 -11.28 -13.37
C ALA A 341 -7.96 -11.98 -12.88
N ALA A 342 -7.80 -13.26 -13.23
CA ALA A 342 -6.55 -14.00 -12.96
C ALA A 342 -5.34 -13.42 -13.70
N VAL A 343 -5.53 -12.92 -14.93
CA VAL A 343 -4.46 -12.22 -15.68
C VAL A 343 -4.12 -10.90 -15.00
N LEU A 344 -5.12 -10.09 -14.64
CA LEU A 344 -4.89 -8.81 -13.97
C LEU A 344 -4.16 -8.98 -12.62
N LEU A 345 -4.53 -10.00 -11.84
CA LEU A 345 -3.82 -10.37 -10.61
C LEU A 345 -2.33 -10.63 -10.88
N ALA A 346 -2.02 -11.45 -11.89
CA ALA A 346 -0.65 -11.81 -12.23
C ALA A 346 0.16 -10.60 -12.75
N CYS A 347 -0.46 -9.74 -13.56
CA CYS A 347 0.15 -8.49 -14.03
C CYS A 347 0.46 -7.55 -12.87
N GLY A 348 -0.48 -7.37 -11.94
CA GLY A 348 -0.30 -6.57 -10.73
C GLY A 348 0.82 -7.09 -9.83
N ASP A 349 0.86 -8.40 -9.57
CA ASP A 349 1.92 -9.05 -8.78
C ASP A 349 3.31 -8.86 -9.42
N TYR A 350 3.42 -9.06 -10.75
CA TYR A 350 4.67 -8.85 -11.47
C TYR A 350 5.12 -7.38 -11.41
N LEU A 351 4.22 -6.44 -11.70
CA LEU A 351 4.55 -5.02 -11.75
C LEU A 351 4.91 -4.47 -10.36
N CYS A 352 4.23 -4.92 -9.30
CA CYS A 352 4.60 -4.63 -7.92
C CYS A 352 6.06 -5.04 -7.63
N GLY A 353 6.44 -6.27 -8.03
CA GLY A 353 7.80 -6.77 -7.87
C GLY A 353 8.84 -6.04 -8.72
N LEU A 354 8.50 -5.68 -9.97
CA LEU A 354 9.36 -4.91 -10.87
C LEU A 354 9.64 -3.51 -10.33
N VAL A 355 8.59 -2.76 -9.99
CA VAL A 355 8.70 -1.39 -9.45
C VAL A 355 9.50 -1.39 -8.15
N LEU A 356 9.21 -2.33 -7.24
CA LEU A 356 9.92 -2.39 -5.96
C LEU A 356 11.41 -2.70 -6.13
N ARG A 357 11.77 -3.67 -6.99
CA ARG A 357 13.19 -3.95 -7.31
C ARG A 357 13.88 -2.76 -7.95
N ALA A 358 13.22 -2.06 -8.88
CA ALA A 358 13.77 -0.88 -9.53
C ALA A 358 14.00 0.27 -8.55
N LEU A 359 13.06 0.53 -7.63
CA LEU A 359 13.23 1.51 -6.55
C LEU A 359 14.39 1.14 -5.62
N LEU A 360 14.56 -0.16 -5.32
CA LEU A 360 15.68 -0.64 -4.51
C LEU A 360 17.03 -0.51 -5.21
N ALA A 361 17.07 -0.64 -6.54
CA ALA A 361 18.28 -0.45 -7.35
C ALA A 361 18.64 1.05 -7.53
N ALA A 362 17.64 1.93 -7.54
CA ALA A 362 17.83 3.37 -7.70
C ALA A 362 18.71 4.01 -6.60
N PRO A 363 19.33 5.18 -6.85
CA PRO A 363 20.23 5.84 -5.90
C PRO A 363 19.65 5.99 -4.48
N ALA A 364 20.51 5.85 -3.47
CA ALA A 364 20.09 5.95 -2.08
C ALA A 364 19.61 7.37 -1.68
N ARG A 365 19.96 8.39 -2.46
CA ARG A 365 19.60 9.81 -2.31
C ARG A 365 19.43 10.42 -3.70
N ALA A 366 18.61 11.46 -3.81
CA ALA A 366 18.40 12.19 -5.05
C ALA A 366 18.05 11.30 -6.26
N ALA A 367 17.34 10.20 -6.02
CA ALA A 367 16.83 9.35 -7.09
C ALA A 367 15.80 10.13 -7.93
N THR A 368 15.92 9.99 -9.24
CA THR A 368 15.02 10.58 -10.24
C THR A 368 14.06 9.53 -10.78
N TYR A 369 13.01 9.97 -11.48
CA TYR A 369 12.10 9.05 -12.16
C TYR A 369 12.81 8.25 -13.26
N ALA A 370 13.78 8.89 -13.94
CA ALA A 370 14.59 8.24 -14.97
C ALA A 370 15.48 7.12 -14.41
N ASP A 371 16.02 7.27 -13.20
CA ASP A 371 16.80 6.20 -12.55
C ASP A 371 15.95 4.94 -12.34
N VAL A 372 14.74 5.12 -11.80
CA VAL A 372 13.82 4.00 -11.55
C VAL A 372 13.36 3.38 -12.88
N ALA A 373 12.99 4.20 -13.86
CA ALA A 373 12.56 3.73 -15.18
C ALA A 373 13.64 2.91 -15.90
N ARG A 374 14.92 3.33 -15.82
CA ARG A 374 16.04 2.57 -16.38
C ARG A 374 16.22 1.21 -15.70
N HIS A 375 16.14 1.16 -14.37
CA HIS A 375 16.17 -0.12 -13.67
C HIS A 375 14.97 -1.00 -13.99
N MET A 376 13.78 -0.44 -14.19
CA MET A 376 12.63 -1.22 -14.66
C MET A 376 12.87 -1.85 -16.03
N LEU A 377 13.46 -1.12 -16.98
CA LEU A 377 13.80 -1.65 -18.30
C LEU A 377 14.83 -2.80 -18.19
N SER A 378 15.92 -2.59 -17.45
CA SER A 378 16.95 -3.61 -17.23
C SER A 378 16.35 -4.87 -16.59
N LEU A 379 15.63 -4.71 -15.47
CA LEU A 379 15.03 -5.84 -14.74
C LEU A 379 13.97 -6.59 -15.57
N ALA A 380 13.13 -5.88 -16.33
CA ALA A 380 12.14 -6.52 -17.20
C ALA A 380 12.81 -7.35 -18.31
N HIS A 381 13.93 -6.87 -18.86
CA HIS A 381 14.72 -7.64 -19.82
C HIS A 381 15.33 -8.88 -19.16
N SER A 382 15.95 -8.75 -17.98
CA SER A 382 16.51 -9.89 -17.24
C SER A 382 15.45 -10.92 -16.84
N ASP A 383 14.20 -10.49 -16.61
CA ASP A 383 13.05 -11.36 -16.34
C ASP A 383 12.49 -12.04 -17.62
N GLY A 384 13.04 -11.75 -18.81
CA GLY A 384 12.59 -12.27 -20.09
C GLY A 384 11.28 -11.64 -20.60
N LYS A 385 10.97 -10.41 -20.17
CA LYS A 385 9.75 -9.67 -20.51
C LYS A 385 10.02 -8.60 -21.58
N ASP A 386 10.64 -8.99 -22.69
CA ASP A 386 11.05 -8.06 -23.76
C ASP A 386 9.89 -7.24 -24.33
N ALA A 387 8.69 -7.81 -24.44
CA ALA A 387 7.51 -7.09 -24.89
C ALA A 387 7.13 -5.90 -23.99
N TYR A 388 7.49 -5.95 -22.70
CA TYR A 388 7.14 -4.91 -21.74
C TYR A 388 8.04 -3.70 -21.83
N LEU A 389 9.22 -3.85 -22.45
CA LEU A 389 10.20 -2.77 -22.57
C LEU A 389 9.63 -1.59 -23.38
N ASP A 390 8.88 -1.88 -24.44
CA ASP A 390 8.21 -0.84 -25.23
C ASP A 390 7.13 -0.11 -24.41
N PHE A 391 6.33 -0.83 -23.62
CA PHE A 391 5.32 -0.21 -22.73
C PHE A 391 5.97 0.71 -21.70
N ILE A 392 6.99 0.21 -21.00
CA ILE A 392 7.76 0.97 -20.01
C ILE A 392 8.36 2.22 -20.65
N ARG A 393 9.06 2.07 -21.79
CA ARG A 393 9.69 3.19 -22.49
C ARG A 393 8.64 4.22 -22.93
N ASN A 394 7.58 3.79 -23.60
CA ASN A 394 6.60 4.69 -24.19
C ASN A 394 5.87 5.51 -23.12
N SER A 395 5.42 4.86 -22.03
CA SER A 395 4.71 5.53 -20.92
C SER A 395 5.57 6.54 -20.17
N PHE A 396 6.87 6.25 -20.00
CA PHE A 396 7.81 7.21 -19.42
C PHE A 396 8.23 8.31 -20.40
N THR A 397 8.36 8.03 -21.70
CA THR A 397 8.70 9.04 -22.70
C THR A 397 7.59 10.06 -22.90
N VAL A 398 6.32 9.63 -22.99
CA VAL A 398 5.18 10.56 -23.20
C VAL A 398 5.00 11.53 -22.01
N ARG A 399 5.45 11.11 -20.82
CA ARG A 399 5.46 11.88 -19.57
C ARG A 399 6.75 12.67 -19.31
N GLU A 400 7.66 12.69 -20.28
CA GLU A 400 8.93 13.43 -20.25
C GLU A 400 9.91 12.90 -19.19
N VAL A 401 9.74 11.66 -18.72
CA VAL A 401 10.67 11.02 -17.77
C VAL A 401 11.91 10.49 -18.49
N LEU A 402 11.73 9.80 -19.61
CA LEU A 402 12.83 9.30 -20.45
C LEU A 402 12.94 10.09 -21.75
N GLY A 403 14.16 10.52 -22.06
CA GLY A 403 14.54 11.24 -23.27
C GLY A 403 15.13 10.34 -24.35
N ALA A 404 16.10 10.87 -25.11
CA ALA A 404 16.74 10.13 -26.19
C ALA A 404 17.55 8.93 -25.69
N PRO A 405 17.67 7.85 -26.49
CA PRO A 405 18.64 6.80 -26.22
C PRO A 405 20.07 7.36 -26.18
N LEU A 406 20.82 6.96 -25.16
CA LEU A 406 22.25 7.19 -25.06
C LEU A 406 22.97 6.23 -26.02
N GLY A 407 23.98 6.72 -26.73
CA GLY A 407 24.79 5.88 -27.61
C GLY A 407 25.73 4.96 -26.82
N ASP A 408 26.24 3.91 -27.47
CA ASP A 408 27.12 2.87 -26.91
C ASP A 408 28.42 3.36 -26.24
N GLY A 409 28.68 4.68 -26.20
CA GLY A 409 29.89 5.29 -25.64
C GLY A 409 29.68 6.19 -24.43
N ASP A 410 28.43 6.47 -24.02
CA ASP A 410 28.13 7.14 -22.75
C ASP A 410 27.92 6.04 -21.69
N GLU A 411 29.02 5.55 -21.11
CA GLU A 411 29.00 4.64 -19.97
C GLU A 411 28.26 5.31 -18.80
N SER A 412 26.99 4.98 -18.62
CA SER A 412 26.35 5.15 -17.31
C SER A 412 26.87 4.06 -16.39
N ASP A 413 27.48 4.44 -15.28
CA ASP A 413 27.89 3.54 -14.20
C ASP A 413 26.69 2.67 -13.75
N GLY A 414 26.57 1.44 -14.27
CA GLY A 414 25.57 0.47 -13.81
C GLY A 414 25.04 -0.48 -14.89
N ASP A 415 25.49 -1.73 -14.79
CA ASP A 415 24.91 -2.98 -15.34
C ASP A 415 25.10 -3.26 -16.84
N GLY A 416 26.13 -4.08 -17.12
CA GLY A 416 26.57 -4.54 -18.44
C GLY A 416 25.64 -5.53 -19.15
N ASP A 417 24.34 -5.25 -19.20
CA ASP A 417 23.33 -6.08 -19.89
C ASP A 417 23.10 -5.68 -21.37
N GLY A 418 23.90 -4.76 -21.91
CA GLY A 418 23.86 -4.42 -23.34
C GLY A 418 22.61 -3.70 -23.83
N MET A 419 21.76 -3.21 -22.92
CA MET A 419 20.60 -2.39 -23.24
C MET A 419 20.99 -0.91 -23.41
N PRO A 420 20.45 -0.20 -24.42
CA PRO A 420 20.74 1.22 -24.61
C PRO A 420 20.23 2.01 -23.39
N GLY A 421 21.13 2.81 -22.80
CA GLY A 421 20.76 3.76 -21.76
C GLY A 421 19.81 4.83 -22.30
N PHE A 422 19.07 5.52 -21.43
CA PHE A 422 18.21 6.64 -21.82
C PHE A 422 18.59 7.87 -21.01
N ALA A 423 18.71 9.03 -21.67
CA ALA A 423 18.87 10.30 -20.98
C ALA A 423 17.58 10.62 -20.20
N PRO A 424 17.64 11.37 -19.08
CA PRO A 424 16.43 11.92 -18.47
C PRO A 424 15.74 12.88 -19.46
N GLY A 425 14.40 12.79 -19.58
CA GLY A 425 13.62 13.65 -20.47
C GLY A 425 13.49 15.08 -19.93
N ALA A 426 13.22 15.20 -18.63
CA ALA A 426 13.25 16.44 -17.87
C ALA A 426 13.98 16.21 -16.55
N VAL A 427 14.71 17.24 -16.10
CA VAL A 427 15.45 17.23 -14.84
C VAL A 427 14.86 18.27 -13.89
N ASP A 428 14.95 17.99 -12.59
CA ASP A 428 14.63 18.99 -11.58
C ASP A 428 15.55 20.19 -11.73
N GLN A 429 15.02 21.39 -11.53
CA GLN A 429 15.83 22.61 -11.51
C GLN A 429 16.76 22.57 -10.30
N ASP A 430 18.00 23.03 -10.50
CA ASP A 430 19.02 23.08 -9.45
C ASP A 430 18.51 23.85 -8.22
N ASP A 431 18.76 23.29 -7.04
CA ASP A 431 18.42 23.85 -5.72
C ASP A 431 16.93 24.20 -5.50
N VAL A 432 16.01 23.72 -6.35
CA VAL A 432 14.58 23.92 -6.13
C VAL A 432 14.11 23.05 -4.97
N PRO A 433 13.54 23.64 -3.90
CA PRO A 433 13.07 22.87 -2.77
C PRO A 433 11.80 22.11 -3.13
N GLN A 434 11.54 21.02 -2.40
CA GLN A 434 10.26 20.33 -2.46
C GLN A 434 9.17 21.21 -1.83
N ASP A 435 8.03 21.39 -2.51
CA ASP A 435 6.83 21.94 -1.87
C ASP A 435 6.05 20.79 -1.20
N ARG A 436 6.05 20.79 0.14
CA ARG A 436 5.40 19.77 0.96
C ARG A 436 4.16 20.30 1.68
N ARG A 437 3.72 21.54 1.40
CA ARG A 437 2.66 22.20 2.17
C ARG A 437 1.34 21.46 2.18
N ALA A 438 1.04 20.72 1.11
CA ALA A 438 -0.15 19.88 1.04
C ALA A 438 0.04 18.47 1.60
N CYS A 439 1.29 18.02 1.86
CA CYS A 439 1.65 16.69 2.37
C CYS A 439 0.89 16.33 3.65
N CYS A 440 0.51 15.06 3.74
CA CYS A 440 -0.31 14.48 4.79
C CYS A 440 0.32 14.53 6.20
N GLY A 441 1.55 15.04 6.34
CA GLY A 441 2.27 15.17 7.61
C GLY A 441 3.51 14.29 7.65
N THR A 442 3.52 13.21 6.85
CA THR A 442 4.64 12.27 6.72
C THR A 442 5.94 12.96 6.35
N MET A 443 5.90 13.93 5.43
CA MET A 443 7.11 14.65 5.00
C MET A 443 7.25 16.06 5.60
N ASN A 444 6.29 16.49 6.42
CA ASN A 444 6.24 17.84 7.00
C ASN A 444 6.86 17.96 8.40
N ASN A 445 7.31 16.86 9.00
CA ASN A 445 7.92 16.89 10.32
C ASN A 445 9.30 17.57 10.28
N ALA A 446 9.57 18.44 11.26
CA ALA A 446 10.78 19.27 11.33
C ALA A 446 12.10 18.47 11.28
N GLN A 447 12.08 17.23 11.78
CA GLN A 447 13.22 16.31 11.79
C GLN A 447 13.74 15.90 10.41
N TYR A 448 12.97 16.15 9.35
CA TYR A 448 13.39 15.88 7.98
C TYR A 448 14.11 17.06 7.35
N SER A 449 14.32 18.14 8.12
CA SER A 449 15.16 19.27 7.74
C SER A 449 16.64 18.98 7.94
N ALA A 450 17.48 19.51 7.05
CA ALA A 450 18.93 19.40 7.15
C ALA A 450 19.50 19.96 8.48
N ALA A 451 18.80 20.90 9.12
CA ALA A 451 19.21 21.50 10.39
C ALA A 451 19.20 20.48 11.55
N ASP A 452 18.17 19.64 11.64
CA ASP A 452 18.08 18.64 12.73
C ASP A 452 19.06 17.48 12.55
N GLN A 453 19.43 17.11 11.31
CA GLN A 453 20.50 16.13 11.08
C GLN A 453 21.86 16.63 11.55
N ALA A 454 22.16 17.92 11.37
CA ALA A 454 23.36 18.53 11.91
C ALA A 454 23.34 18.49 13.44
N PHE A 455 22.19 18.80 14.07
CA PHE A 455 22.04 18.71 15.52
C PHE A 455 22.12 17.27 16.05
N ASP A 456 21.58 16.27 15.36
CA ASP A 456 21.67 14.87 15.79
C ASP A 456 23.08 14.31 15.59
N ALA A 457 23.79 14.72 14.53
CA ALA A 457 25.21 14.42 14.35
C ALA A 457 26.06 15.08 15.45
N GLU A 458 25.79 16.34 15.80
CA GLU A 458 26.44 17.03 16.93
C GLU A 458 26.11 16.37 18.27
N ARG A 459 24.86 15.95 18.49
CA ARG A 459 24.46 15.21 19.70
C ARG A 459 25.12 13.85 19.78
N ALA A 460 25.24 13.13 18.67
CA ALA A 460 25.95 11.85 18.61
C ALA A 460 27.45 12.03 18.88
N ALA A 461 28.06 13.08 18.31
CA ALA A 461 29.44 13.45 18.55
C ALA A 461 29.67 13.87 20.01
N LEU A 462 28.76 14.65 20.61
CA LEU A 462 28.80 15.03 22.01
C LEU A 462 28.62 13.81 22.93
N ALA A 463 27.70 12.91 22.61
CA ALA A 463 27.51 11.68 23.37
C ALA A 463 28.72 10.74 23.27
N ALA A 464 29.41 10.69 22.13
CA ALA A 464 30.68 9.99 21.99
C ALA A 464 31.78 10.64 22.83
N TRP A 465 31.91 11.97 22.75
CA TRP A 465 32.85 12.74 23.56
C TRP A 465 32.62 12.54 25.07
N CYS A 466 31.37 12.54 25.53
CA CYS A 466 31.05 12.29 26.94
C CYS A 466 31.39 10.86 27.40
N ARG A 467 31.34 9.86 26.51
CA ARG A 467 31.75 8.48 26.82
C ARG A 467 33.27 8.36 26.97
N ASP A 468 34.01 9.13 26.17
CA ASP A 468 35.48 9.10 26.15
C ASP A 468 36.13 10.07 27.15
N TYR A 469 35.31 10.89 27.83
CA TYR A 469 35.77 11.86 28.82
C TYR A 469 36.23 11.16 30.12
N GLN A 470 37.54 11.00 30.29
CA GLN A 470 38.14 10.68 31.59
C GLN A 470 38.42 11.97 32.37
N PRO A 471 37.91 12.11 33.61
CA PRO A 471 38.25 13.27 34.44
C PRO A 471 39.75 13.22 34.77
N ARG A 472 40.46 14.33 34.50
CA ARG A 472 41.81 14.54 35.04
C ARG A 472 41.69 14.69 36.54
N HIS A 473 42.14 13.68 37.28
CA HIS A 473 42.42 13.82 38.70
C HIS A 473 43.79 14.50 38.84
N ASP A 474 43.78 15.77 39.24
CA ASP A 474 44.94 16.41 39.87
C ASP A 474 44.95 16.08 41.37
#